data_AF-A0A2V9B383-F1
#
_entry.id   AF-A0A2V9B383-F1
#
_cell.length_a   1.000
_cell.length_b   1.000
_cell.length_c   1.000
_cell.angle_alpha   90.00
_cell.angle_beta   90.00
_cell.angle_gamma   90.00
#
_symmetry.space_group_name_H-M   'P 1'
#
loop_
_entity.id
_entity.type
_entity.pdbx_description
1 polymer ?
#
loop_
_entity_poly.entity_id
_entity_poly.type
_entity_poly.pdbx_seq_one_letter_code
_entity_poly.pdbx_strand_id
1 'polypeptide(L)'
;MEAVLGAKRDSWPLSAIRRFSDVLIEVAVGRKKSPRHEMRWLNLSGFCLRPGFGAPGDDALVNRLRTIASNNLAFVDDLQCQVGVLVLLRRIVGGINASEQHALYRKHTSPPGSKKKRINRQLEYEKWRLLANLEHPQASIRASLGHELVAKIRKEPRDAIWLWCLGRLGARIPLYGPLHSVVEPEIAGEWLKVLLDLSTFTEVTGSAIVLIARRTDDPSRDIDDVIRAQAIARLMALGIAEETIQLLSKYVPPEPADAVRQLFELPAVVTRVVQLGCDFFETGMNSGYQSKLKSVRRETAAIFICSIVLTGFSANVTNA
;
A
#
# COMPACT_ATOMS: atom_id res chain seq x y z
N MET A 1 -3.92 -12.98 18.06
CA MET A 1 -3.48 -11.59 18.30
C MET A 1 -4.65 -10.72 18.73
N GLU A 2 -5.72 -10.55 17.93
CA GLU A 2 -6.88 -9.74 18.34
C GLU A 2 -7.54 -10.26 19.63
N ALA A 3 -7.77 -11.57 19.72
CA ALA A 3 -8.28 -12.20 20.94
C ALA A 3 -7.35 -12.01 22.16
N VAL A 4 -6.04 -11.93 21.95
CA VAL A 4 -5.05 -11.74 23.03
C VAL A 4 -5.03 -10.28 23.50
N LEU A 5 -5.21 -9.33 22.57
CA LEU A 5 -5.23 -7.90 22.88
C LEU A 5 -6.62 -7.37 23.27
N GLY A 6 -7.67 -8.19 23.13
CA GLY A 6 -9.06 -7.75 23.36
C GLY A 6 -9.50 -6.61 22.45
N ALA A 7 -8.77 -6.36 21.36
CA ALA A 7 -8.95 -5.19 20.50
C ALA A 7 -8.83 -5.57 19.02
N LYS A 8 -9.62 -4.86 18.19
CA LYS A 8 -9.52 -4.95 16.73
C LYS A 8 -8.14 -4.52 16.27
N ARG A 9 -7.68 -5.10 15.16
CA ARG A 9 -6.36 -4.87 14.60
C ARG A 9 -5.99 -3.39 14.42
N ASP A 10 -6.93 -2.55 14.00
CA ASP A 10 -6.69 -1.12 13.77
C ASP A 10 -6.55 -0.29 15.05
N SER A 11 -6.91 -0.87 16.19
CA SER A 11 -6.84 -0.24 17.52
C SER A 11 -5.65 -0.74 18.35
N TRP A 12 -4.75 -1.54 17.76
CA TRP A 12 -3.58 -2.03 18.47
C TRP A 12 -2.61 -0.87 18.78
N PRO A 13 -2.11 -0.77 20.04
CA PRO A 13 -1.18 0.28 20.40
C PRO A 13 0.17 0.10 19.68
N LEU A 14 0.86 1.21 19.42
CA LEU A 14 2.13 1.23 18.69
C LEU A 14 3.17 0.29 19.31
N SER A 15 3.28 0.28 20.63
CA SER A 15 4.20 -0.60 21.37
C SER A 15 3.93 -2.09 21.12
N ALA A 16 2.65 -2.50 21.07
CA ALA A 16 2.27 -3.88 20.79
C ALA A 16 2.59 -4.28 19.35
N ILE A 17 2.29 -3.42 18.37
CA ILE A 17 2.58 -3.75 16.96
C ILE A 17 4.08 -3.81 16.69
N ARG A 18 4.92 -2.97 17.34
CA ARG A 18 6.38 -3.09 17.23
C ARG A 18 6.90 -4.35 17.89
N ARG A 19 6.37 -4.74 19.05
CA ARG A 19 6.73 -6.01 19.70
C ARG A 19 6.34 -7.22 18.85
N PHE A 20 5.18 -7.17 18.18
CA PHE A 20 4.81 -8.20 17.21
C PHE A 20 5.75 -8.24 16.01
N SER A 21 6.22 -7.09 15.51
CA SER A 21 7.21 -7.06 14.43
C SER A 21 8.50 -7.80 14.80
N ASP A 22 9.03 -7.60 16.01
CA ASP A 22 10.21 -8.35 16.47
C ASP A 22 9.95 -9.87 16.48
N VAL A 23 8.86 -10.30 17.11
CA VAL A 23 8.50 -11.73 17.21
C VAL A 23 8.28 -12.34 15.82
N LEU A 24 7.66 -11.60 14.89
CA LEU A 24 7.46 -12.06 13.52
C LEU A 24 8.78 -12.27 12.78
N ILE A 25 9.77 -11.40 13.00
CA ILE A 25 11.12 -11.57 12.45
C ILE A 25 11.77 -12.84 13.03
N GLU A 26 11.65 -13.08 14.33
CA GLU A 26 12.19 -14.29 14.98
C GLU A 26 11.61 -15.58 14.38
N VAL A 27 10.30 -15.61 14.12
CA VAL A 27 9.62 -16.78 13.55
C VAL A 27 9.62 -16.82 12.02
N ALA A 28 10.42 -15.97 11.35
CA ALA A 28 10.44 -15.86 9.89
C ALA A 28 10.77 -17.19 9.18
N VAL A 29 11.47 -18.12 9.83
CA VAL A 29 11.73 -19.47 9.27
C VAL A 29 10.43 -20.23 9.01
N GLY A 30 9.41 -20.06 9.85
CA GLY A 30 8.12 -20.74 9.75
C GLY A 30 7.32 -20.40 8.48
N ARG A 31 7.67 -19.32 7.78
CA ARG A 31 7.05 -18.92 6.52
C ARG A 31 7.29 -19.93 5.39
N LYS A 32 8.39 -20.69 5.45
CA LYS A 32 8.76 -21.70 4.44
C LYS A 32 7.87 -22.95 4.46
N LYS A 33 6.92 -23.07 5.40
CA LYS A 33 6.04 -24.24 5.54
C LYS A 33 5.07 -24.39 4.35
N SER A 34 4.49 -23.29 3.86
CA SER A 34 3.64 -23.29 2.67
C SER A 34 3.43 -21.86 2.14
N PRO A 35 2.98 -21.68 0.89
CA PRO A 35 2.69 -20.34 0.35
C PRO A 35 1.73 -19.54 1.22
N ARG A 36 0.75 -20.21 1.85
CA ARG A 36 -0.18 -19.57 2.79
C ARG A 36 0.50 -19.02 4.03
N HIS A 37 1.51 -19.71 4.56
CA HIS A 37 2.28 -19.21 5.70
C HIS A 37 3.12 -17.99 5.32
N GLU A 38 3.77 -18.03 4.15
CA GLU A 38 4.54 -16.90 3.63
C GLU A 38 3.68 -15.67 3.38
N MET A 39 2.56 -15.82 2.68
CA MET A 39 1.63 -14.72 2.44
C MET A 39 1.11 -14.09 3.75
N ARG A 40 0.70 -14.92 4.72
CA ARG A 40 0.23 -14.43 6.02
C ARG A 40 1.32 -13.68 6.77
N TRP A 41 2.54 -14.22 6.77
CA TRP A 41 3.69 -13.59 7.40
C TRP A 41 4.03 -12.23 6.77
N LEU A 42 4.06 -12.15 5.43
CA LEU A 42 4.32 -10.91 4.69
C LEU A 42 3.29 -9.82 5.04
N ASN A 43 2.00 -10.18 4.99
CA ASN A 43 0.91 -9.26 5.27
C ASN A 43 0.90 -8.75 6.72
N LEU A 44 1.13 -9.65 7.68
CA LEU A 44 1.13 -9.31 9.09
C LEU A 44 2.36 -8.49 9.47
N SER A 45 3.54 -8.85 8.98
CA SER A 45 4.78 -8.09 9.21
C SER A 45 4.66 -6.67 8.68
N GLY A 46 4.10 -6.50 7.47
CA GLY A 46 3.87 -5.17 6.90
C GLY A 46 2.83 -4.37 7.66
N PHE A 47 1.79 -5.02 8.21
CA PHE A 47 0.80 -4.34 9.05
C PHE A 47 1.43 -3.79 10.34
N CYS A 48 2.25 -4.62 11.00
CA CYS A 48 2.83 -4.28 12.31
C CYS A 48 3.91 -3.20 12.26
N LEU A 49 4.57 -3.01 11.10
CA LEU A 49 5.64 -2.04 10.94
C LEU A 49 5.25 -0.76 10.20
N ARG A 50 4.03 -0.61 9.68
CA ARG A 50 3.63 0.61 8.96
C ARG A 50 3.81 1.89 9.82
N PRO A 51 4.25 3.02 9.24
CA PRO A 51 4.73 3.21 7.86
C PRO A 51 6.20 2.82 7.60
N GLY A 52 6.87 2.24 8.59
CA GLY A 52 8.29 1.93 8.58
C GLY A 52 9.15 2.97 9.27
N PHE A 53 8.56 4.05 9.79
CA PHE A 53 9.28 5.13 10.47
C PHE A 53 8.39 5.78 11.54
N GLY A 54 9.01 6.61 12.39
CA GLY A 54 8.33 7.40 13.41
C GLY A 54 8.36 6.79 14.82
N ALA A 55 8.81 5.55 14.99
CA ALA A 55 9.07 4.95 16.30
C ALA A 55 10.56 4.60 16.49
N PRO A 56 11.09 4.65 17.73
CA PRO A 56 12.45 4.21 18.02
C PRO A 56 12.70 2.75 17.58
N GLY A 57 13.81 2.52 16.89
CA GLY A 57 14.20 1.18 16.40
C GLY A 57 13.55 0.75 15.08
N ASP A 58 12.69 1.57 14.48
CA ASP A 58 12.04 1.27 13.20
C ASP A 58 13.07 1.02 12.08
N ASP A 59 14.16 1.80 12.01
CA ASP A 59 15.21 1.63 10.99
C ASP A 59 15.81 0.22 10.98
N ALA A 60 16.09 -0.32 12.17
CA ALA A 60 16.65 -1.67 12.32
C ALA A 60 15.61 -2.75 11.94
N LEU A 61 14.35 -2.56 12.32
CA LEU A 61 13.25 -3.45 11.96
C LEU A 61 12.99 -3.47 10.44
N VAL A 62 12.94 -2.29 9.80
CA VAL A 62 12.74 -2.15 8.36
C VAL A 62 13.88 -2.83 7.61
N ASN A 63 15.13 -2.60 8.01
CA ASN A 63 16.28 -3.22 7.37
C ASN A 63 16.25 -4.75 7.48
N ARG A 64 15.89 -5.31 8.64
CA ARG A 64 15.73 -6.77 8.81
C ARG A 64 14.61 -7.33 7.92
N LEU A 65 13.40 -6.75 7.96
CA LEU A 65 12.27 -7.22 7.15
C LEU A 65 12.52 -7.10 5.65
N ARG A 66 13.08 -5.97 5.20
CA ARG A 66 13.44 -5.74 3.80
C ARG A 66 14.43 -6.80 3.31
N THR A 67 15.43 -7.14 4.13
CA THR A 67 16.45 -8.15 3.80
C THR A 67 15.81 -9.54 3.63
N ILE A 68 14.90 -9.92 4.54
CA ILE A 68 14.15 -11.17 4.44
C ILE A 68 13.31 -11.18 3.15
N ALA A 69 12.54 -10.11 2.89
CA ALA A 69 11.62 -10.03 1.78
C ALA A 69 12.31 -9.94 0.40
N SER A 70 13.44 -9.24 0.31
CA SER A 70 14.12 -8.98 -0.96
C SER A 70 14.92 -10.18 -1.46
N ASN A 71 15.45 -10.98 -0.54
CA ASN A 71 16.45 -12.01 -0.84
C ASN A 71 15.97 -13.45 -0.60
N ASN A 72 14.79 -13.65 0.00
CA ASN A 72 14.42 -14.98 0.48
C ASN A 72 12.98 -15.41 0.19
N LEU A 73 12.30 -14.98 -0.87
CA LEU A 73 10.94 -15.53 -1.11
C LEU A 73 11.01 -17.06 -1.23
N ALA A 74 10.26 -17.78 -0.40
CA ALA A 74 10.31 -19.24 -0.37
C ALA A 74 9.54 -19.84 -1.55
N PHE A 75 8.44 -19.19 -1.93
CA PHE A 75 7.54 -19.63 -2.99
C PHE A 75 7.52 -18.64 -4.15
N VAL A 76 8.65 -18.53 -4.89
CA VAL A 76 8.87 -17.56 -5.99
C VAL A 76 7.79 -17.63 -7.07
N ASP A 77 7.28 -18.82 -7.37
CA ASP A 77 6.27 -19.01 -8.42
C ASP A 77 4.84 -18.69 -7.96
N ASP A 78 4.62 -18.49 -6.66
CA ASP A 78 3.29 -18.18 -6.12
C ASP A 78 2.97 -16.68 -6.27
N LEU A 79 1.90 -16.38 -7.02
CA LEU A 79 1.49 -15.01 -7.32
C LEU A 79 1.17 -14.20 -6.04
N GLN A 80 0.54 -14.81 -5.03
CA GLN A 80 0.14 -14.10 -3.82
C GLN A 80 1.35 -13.80 -2.93
N CYS A 81 2.37 -14.65 -2.94
CA CYS A 81 3.65 -14.39 -2.28
C CYS A 81 4.40 -13.24 -2.97
N GLN A 82 4.44 -13.23 -4.32
CA GLN A 82 5.03 -12.12 -5.08
C GLN A 82 4.33 -10.78 -4.80
N VAL A 83 3.00 -10.77 -4.84
CA VAL A 83 2.17 -9.61 -4.50
C VAL A 83 2.42 -9.19 -3.05
N GLY A 84 2.46 -10.14 -2.11
CA GLY A 84 2.69 -9.90 -0.69
C GLY A 84 4.02 -9.19 -0.40
N VAL A 85 5.07 -9.49 -1.16
CA VAL A 85 6.36 -8.77 -1.03
C VAL A 85 6.22 -7.31 -1.44
N LEU A 86 5.54 -7.02 -2.56
CA LEU A 86 5.34 -5.63 -3.00
C LEU A 86 4.49 -4.84 -2.00
N VAL A 87 3.46 -5.48 -1.43
CA VAL A 87 2.63 -4.89 -0.37
C VAL A 87 3.45 -4.62 0.89
N LEU A 88 4.27 -5.58 1.34
CA LEU A 88 5.17 -5.41 2.49
C LEU A 88 6.13 -4.24 2.25
N LEU A 89 6.84 -4.23 1.13
CA LEU A 89 7.80 -3.18 0.79
C LEU A 89 7.12 -1.82 0.75
N ARG A 90 5.96 -1.70 0.10
CA ARG A 90 5.17 -0.46 0.08
C ARG A 90 4.78 0.01 1.48
N ARG A 91 4.48 -0.92 2.40
CA ARG A 91 4.07 -0.58 3.78
C ARG A 91 5.20 -0.05 4.66
N ILE A 92 6.44 -0.39 4.34
CA ILE A 92 7.62 -0.01 5.12
C ILE A 92 8.54 0.97 4.38
N VAL A 93 8.18 1.36 3.15
CA VAL A 93 9.05 2.12 2.25
C VAL A 93 9.52 3.44 2.82
N GLY A 94 8.71 4.08 3.68
CA GLY A 94 9.09 5.33 4.34
C GLY A 94 10.27 5.20 5.30
N GLY A 95 10.56 4.01 5.81
CA GLY A 95 11.77 3.72 6.60
C GLY A 95 12.92 3.16 5.77
N ILE A 96 12.75 2.97 4.46
CA ILE A 96 13.84 2.49 3.59
C ILE A 96 14.65 3.69 3.15
N ASN A 97 15.96 3.65 3.37
CA ASN A 97 16.87 4.72 2.99
C ASN A 97 16.90 4.98 1.47
N ALA A 98 17.44 6.14 1.08
CA ALA A 98 17.46 6.60 -0.31
C ALA A 98 18.15 5.62 -1.28
N SER A 99 19.33 5.10 -0.95
CA SER A 99 20.08 4.22 -1.85
C SER A 99 19.33 2.90 -2.12
N GLU A 100 18.66 2.37 -1.11
CA GLU A 100 17.84 1.16 -1.22
C GLU A 100 16.51 1.41 -1.97
N GLN A 101 15.90 2.59 -1.82
CA GLN A 101 14.77 2.98 -2.67
C GLN A 101 15.16 3.08 -4.15
N HIS A 102 16.34 3.61 -4.45
CA HIS A 102 16.88 3.59 -5.82
C HIS A 102 17.17 2.17 -6.32
N ALA A 103 17.62 1.26 -5.46
CA ALA A 103 17.79 -0.14 -5.81
C ALA A 103 16.44 -0.82 -6.12
N LEU A 104 15.41 -0.56 -5.32
CA LEU A 104 14.05 -1.04 -5.56
C LEU A 104 13.48 -0.50 -6.87
N TYR A 105 13.65 0.79 -7.15
CA TYR A 105 13.27 1.39 -8.43
C TYR A 105 13.89 0.62 -9.60
N ARG A 106 15.23 0.47 -9.61
CA ARG A 106 15.94 -0.25 -10.67
C ARG A 106 15.48 -1.71 -10.81
N LYS A 107 15.32 -2.42 -9.69
CA LYS A 107 14.85 -3.82 -9.69
C LYS A 107 13.49 -3.97 -10.39
N HIS A 108 12.60 -2.99 -10.22
CA HIS A 108 11.26 -3.07 -10.75
C HIS A 108 11.09 -2.36 -12.11
N THR A 109 11.97 -1.45 -12.52
CA THR A 109 11.87 -0.79 -13.85
C THR A 109 12.80 -1.37 -14.91
N SER A 110 13.87 -2.07 -14.52
CA SER A 110 14.76 -2.72 -15.49
C SER A 110 13.99 -3.70 -16.38
N PRO A 111 14.08 -3.58 -17.72
CA PRO A 111 13.46 -4.53 -18.61
C PRO A 111 14.09 -5.91 -18.40
N PRO A 112 13.29 -6.98 -18.22
CA PRO A 112 13.86 -8.32 -18.21
C PRO A 112 14.53 -8.57 -19.57
N GLY A 113 15.79 -9.01 -19.54
CA GLY A 113 16.59 -9.32 -20.74
C GLY A 113 16.08 -10.49 -21.58
N SER A 114 14.84 -10.94 -21.37
CA SER A 114 14.23 -12.06 -22.08
C SER A 114 12.74 -11.76 -22.33
N LYS A 115 12.27 -12.24 -23.50
CA LYS A 115 10.91 -12.13 -24.07
C LYS A 115 9.85 -11.58 -23.10
N LYS A 116 9.18 -10.47 -23.46
CA LYS A 116 8.08 -9.82 -22.70
C LYS A 116 7.03 -10.84 -22.27
N LYS A 117 7.22 -11.50 -21.12
CA LYS A 117 6.23 -12.36 -20.50
C LYS A 117 5.11 -11.45 -20.03
N ARG A 118 3.87 -11.78 -20.40
CA ARG A 118 2.69 -11.02 -19.95
C ARG A 118 2.66 -11.04 -18.42
N ILE A 119 2.83 -9.87 -17.81
CA ILE A 119 2.79 -9.71 -16.36
C ILE A 119 1.32 -9.83 -15.91
N ASN A 120 1.08 -10.48 -14.78
CA ASN A 120 -0.24 -10.52 -14.18
C ASN A 120 -0.67 -9.11 -13.75
N ARG A 121 -1.92 -8.71 -14.05
CA ARG A 121 -2.45 -7.37 -13.75
C ARG A 121 -2.36 -6.99 -12.26
N GLN A 122 -2.61 -7.94 -11.35
CA GLN A 122 -2.51 -7.71 -9.90
C GLN A 122 -1.07 -7.38 -9.49
N LEU A 123 -0.10 -8.10 -10.05
CA LEU A 123 1.32 -7.86 -9.80
C LEU A 123 1.78 -6.53 -10.38
N GLU A 124 1.32 -6.18 -11.59
CA GLU A 124 1.58 -4.89 -12.21
C GLU A 124 1.04 -3.74 -11.34
N TYR A 125 -0.17 -3.86 -10.81
CA TYR A 125 -0.76 -2.87 -9.92
C TYR A 125 0.05 -2.64 -8.65
N GLU A 126 0.41 -3.69 -7.92
CA GLU A 126 1.17 -3.51 -6.69
C GLU A 126 2.60 -3.02 -6.96
N LYS A 127 3.17 -3.35 -8.12
CA LYS A 127 4.44 -2.78 -8.58
C LYS A 127 4.31 -1.26 -8.75
N TRP A 128 3.28 -0.79 -9.44
CA TRP A 128 3.06 0.65 -9.61
C TRP A 128 2.77 1.36 -8.29
N ARG A 129 2.00 0.74 -7.39
CA ARG A 129 1.77 1.30 -6.06
C ARG A 129 3.06 1.39 -5.27
N LEU A 130 3.97 0.42 -5.36
CA LEU A 130 5.29 0.53 -4.75
C LEU A 130 6.08 1.69 -5.36
N LEU A 131 6.19 1.76 -6.69
CA LEU A 131 6.93 2.81 -7.40
C LEU A 131 6.41 4.22 -7.07
N ALA A 132 5.08 4.40 -7.01
CA ALA A 132 4.46 5.68 -6.69
C ALA A 132 4.76 6.16 -5.26
N ASN A 133 5.04 5.23 -4.35
CA ASN A 133 5.43 5.56 -2.98
C ASN A 133 6.91 5.85 -2.82
N LEU A 134 7.79 5.58 -3.79
CA LEU A 134 9.21 5.90 -3.65
C LEU A 134 9.41 7.42 -3.73
N GLU A 135 9.61 8.09 -2.59
CA GLU A 135 9.79 9.55 -2.52
C GLU A 135 11.26 10.01 -2.56
N HIS A 136 12.25 9.12 -2.42
CA HIS A 136 13.66 9.48 -2.57
C HIS A 136 14.17 9.64 -4.01
N PRO A 137 13.68 8.90 -5.04
CA PRO A 137 14.12 9.11 -6.41
C PRO A 137 13.99 10.56 -6.86
N GLN A 138 14.92 11.01 -7.72
CA GLN A 138 14.94 12.36 -8.27
C GLN A 138 13.61 12.72 -8.96
N ALA A 139 13.27 14.01 -8.95
CA ALA A 139 12.07 14.55 -9.59
C ALA A 139 11.91 14.09 -11.05
N SER A 140 13.01 14.03 -11.82
CA SER A 140 13.02 13.57 -13.22
C SER A 140 12.58 12.10 -13.39
N ILE A 141 12.98 11.22 -12.46
CA ILE A 141 12.56 9.81 -12.45
C ILE A 141 11.06 9.72 -12.17
N ARG A 142 10.58 10.47 -11.18
CA ARG A 142 9.16 10.51 -10.81
C ARG A 142 8.32 11.11 -11.94
N ALA A 143 8.84 12.12 -12.64
CA ALA A 143 8.23 12.69 -13.83
C ALA A 143 8.08 11.64 -14.95
N SER A 144 9.14 10.89 -15.25
CA SER A 144 9.09 9.82 -16.26
C SER A 144 8.02 8.76 -15.94
N LEU A 145 7.95 8.31 -14.69
CA LEU A 145 6.91 7.38 -14.22
C LEU A 145 5.49 7.97 -14.35
N GLY A 146 5.32 9.25 -14.04
CA GLY A 146 4.04 9.93 -14.16
C GLY A 146 3.57 10.06 -15.62
N HIS A 147 4.47 10.34 -16.57
CA HIS A 147 4.12 10.35 -17.99
C HIS A 147 3.66 8.98 -18.49
N GLU A 148 4.30 7.89 -18.04
CA GLU A 148 3.83 6.53 -18.37
C GLU A 148 2.43 6.27 -17.79
N LEU A 149 2.17 6.70 -16.55
CA LEU A 149 0.85 6.58 -15.93
C LEU A 149 -0.21 7.42 -16.64
N VAL A 150 0.12 8.64 -17.07
CA VAL A 150 -0.79 9.48 -17.88
C VAL A 150 -1.17 8.76 -19.17
N ALA A 151 -0.23 8.11 -19.86
CA ALA A 151 -0.52 7.31 -21.05
C ALA A 151 -1.44 6.10 -20.75
N LYS A 152 -1.30 5.47 -19.57
CA LYS A 152 -2.20 4.40 -19.09
C LYS A 152 -3.59 4.93 -18.76
N ILE A 153 -3.69 6.06 -18.04
CA ILE A 153 -4.96 6.71 -17.67
C ILE A 153 -5.75 7.13 -18.89
N ARG A 154 -5.09 7.65 -19.94
CA ARG A 154 -5.78 7.99 -21.20
C ARG A 154 -6.45 6.77 -21.85
N LYS A 155 -5.90 5.57 -21.68
CA LYS A 155 -6.48 4.31 -22.17
C LYS A 155 -7.55 3.76 -21.23
N GLU A 156 -7.32 3.85 -19.92
CA GLU A 156 -8.18 3.33 -18.87
C GLU A 156 -8.55 4.42 -17.85
N PRO A 157 -9.40 5.41 -18.23
CA PRO A 157 -9.61 6.64 -17.45
C PRO A 157 -10.35 6.42 -16.12
N ARG A 158 -10.96 5.25 -15.93
CA ARG A 158 -11.68 4.87 -14.71
C ARG A 158 -10.85 4.00 -13.77
N ASP A 159 -9.62 3.68 -14.13
CA ASP A 159 -8.77 2.82 -13.30
C ASP A 159 -8.28 3.59 -12.06
N ALA A 160 -8.88 3.26 -10.92
CA ALA A 160 -8.56 3.86 -9.63
C ALA A 160 -7.09 3.72 -9.25
N ILE A 161 -6.41 2.65 -9.68
CA ILE A 161 -5.03 2.39 -9.26
C ILE A 161 -4.08 3.30 -10.02
N TRP A 162 -4.30 3.50 -11.31
CA TRP A 162 -3.51 4.44 -12.12
C TRP A 162 -3.69 5.87 -11.62
N LEU A 163 -4.93 6.28 -11.36
CA LEU A 163 -5.25 7.61 -10.83
C LEU A 163 -4.58 7.85 -9.47
N TRP A 164 -4.67 6.88 -8.56
CA TRP A 164 -4.05 6.96 -7.24
C TRP A 164 -2.52 7.05 -7.34
N CYS A 165 -1.88 6.23 -8.19
CA CYS A 165 -0.43 6.26 -8.37
C CYS A 165 0.04 7.62 -8.93
N LEU A 166 -0.70 8.18 -9.88
CA LEU A 166 -0.38 9.51 -10.42
C LEU A 166 -0.49 10.60 -9.35
N GLY A 167 -1.55 10.57 -8.54
CA GLY A 167 -1.71 11.49 -7.41
C GLY A 167 -0.54 11.43 -6.41
N ARG A 168 -0.05 10.24 -6.10
CA ARG A 168 1.10 10.04 -5.20
C ARG A 168 2.44 10.49 -5.81
N LEU A 169 2.65 10.27 -7.11
CA LEU A 169 3.83 10.76 -7.80
C LEU A 169 3.85 12.29 -7.87
N GLY A 170 2.69 12.88 -8.13
CA GLY A 170 2.52 14.33 -8.26
C GLY A 170 2.24 15.05 -6.95
N ALA A 171 2.26 14.39 -5.79
CA ALA A 171 1.99 15.02 -4.50
C ALA A 171 2.95 16.19 -4.22
N ARG A 172 2.42 17.36 -3.85
CA ARG A 172 3.21 18.59 -3.58
C ARG A 172 3.90 18.60 -2.22
N ILE A 173 3.34 17.83 -1.27
CA ILE A 173 3.87 17.66 0.08
C ILE A 173 4.30 16.19 0.21
N PRO A 174 5.62 15.89 0.17
CA PRO A 174 6.11 14.54 0.40
C PRO A 174 5.84 14.12 1.86
N LEU A 175 5.67 12.82 2.09
CA LEU A 175 5.45 12.27 3.42
C LEU A 175 6.75 12.10 4.20
N TYR A 176 7.82 11.72 3.50
CA TYR A 176 9.13 11.44 4.10
C TYR A 176 10.30 11.75 3.16
N GLY A 177 10.04 11.90 1.86
CA GLY A 177 11.07 12.25 0.88
C GLY A 177 11.53 13.70 0.97
N PRO A 178 12.70 14.01 0.40
CA PRO A 178 13.19 15.38 0.37
C PRO A 178 12.41 16.23 -0.66
N LEU A 179 12.36 17.55 -0.43
CA LEU A 179 11.60 18.48 -1.27
C LEU A 179 12.09 18.52 -2.73
N HIS A 180 13.37 18.31 -2.98
CA HIS A 180 13.94 18.28 -4.33
C HIS A 180 13.54 17.05 -5.16
N SER A 181 12.85 16.07 -4.56
CA SER A 181 12.27 14.92 -5.25
C SER A 181 10.82 15.16 -5.69
N VAL A 182 10.23 16.30 -5.32
CA VAL A 182 8.91 16.71 -5.80
C VAL A 182 9.02 17.05 -7.29
N VAL A 183 8.08 16.54 -8.09
CA VAL A 183 8.04 16.79 -9.55
C VAL A 183 7.81 18.28 -9.81
N GLU A 184 8.50 18.85 -10.80
CA GLU A 184 8.35 20.26 -11.22
C GLU A 184 6.88 20.69 -11.41
N PRO A 185 6.53 21.93 -11.04
CA PRO A 185 5.14 22.41 -11.08
C PRO A 185 4.54 22.42 -12.49
N GLU A 186 5.35 22.66 -13.53
CA GLU A 186 4.89 22.65 -14.92
C GLU A 186 4.40 21.25 -15.32
N ILE A 187 5.20 20.22 -15.03
CA ILE A 187 4.88 18.82 -15.33
C ILE A 187 3.66 18.37 -14.52
N ALA A 188 3.59 18.75 -13.24
CA ALA A 188 2.43 18.47 -12.40
C ALA A 188 1.15 19.13 -12.95
N GLY A 189 1.27 20.37 -13.44
CA GLY A 189 0.20 21.10 -14.12
C GLY A 189 -0.27 20.42 -15.41
N GLU A 190 0.63 19.86 -16.21
CA GLU A 190 0.29 19.08 -17.39
C GLU A 190 -0.52 17.82 -17.02
N TRP A 191 -0.09 17.08 -16.00
CA TRP A 191 -0.83 15.89 -15.54
C TRP A 191 -2.20 16.26 -15.00
N LEU A 192 -2.28 17.38 -14.27
CA LEU A 192 -3.54 17.89 -13.74
C LEU A 192 -4.51 18.25 -14.87
N LYS A 193 -4.06 18.90 -15.95
CA LYS A 193 -4.90 19.16 -17.13
C LYS A 193 -5.49 17.85 -17.69
N VAL A 194 -4.69 16.79 -17.80
CA VAL A 194 -5.20 15.48 -18.24
C VAL A 194 -6.31 14.95 -17.32
N LEU A 195 -6.13 15.09 -16.00
CA LEU A 195 -7.17 14.68 -15.04
C LEU A 195 -8.43 15.54 -15.15
N LEU A 196 -8.28 16.84 -15.41
CA LEU A 196 -9.40 17.78 -15.58
C LEU A 196 -10.19 17.52 -16.88
N ASP A 197 -9.53 17.01 -17.91
CA ASP A 197 -10.14 16.70 -19.21
C ASP A 197 -10.84 15.32 -19.26
N LEU A 198 -10.76 14.52 -18.19
CA LEU A 198 -11.39 13.19 -18.17
C LEU A 198 -12.93 13.31 -18.24
N SER A 199 -13.55 12.51 -19.11
CA SER A 199 -15.03 12.49 -19.21
C SER A 199 -15.72 11.91 -17.97
N THR A 200 -15.04 11.05 -17.22
CA THR A 200 -15.55 10.45 -15.98
C THR A 200 -14.72 10.91 -14.79
N PHE A 201 -15.38 11.55 -13.82
CA PHE A 201 -14.76 11.94 -12.56
C PHE A 201 -15.21 10.99 -11.46
N THR A 202 -14.25 10.44 -10.73
CA THR A 202 -14.48 9.57 -9.57
C THR A 202 -13.90 10.24 -8.32
N GLU A 203 -14.25 9.76 -7.13
CA GLU A 203 -13.63 10.21 -5.87
C GLU A 203 -12.10 10.07 -5.90
N VAL A 204 -11.59 9.05 -6.59
CA VAL A 204 -10.15 8.81 -6.76
C VAL A 204 -9.52 9.87 -7.67
N THR A 205 -10.23 10.29 -8.72
CA THR A 205 -9.82 11.42 -9.56
C THR A 205 -9.73 12.69 -8.71
N GLY A 206 -10.75 12.96 -7.88
CA GLY A 206 -10.75 14.09 -6.96
C GLY A 206 -9.57 14.05 -5.98
N SER A 207 -9.30 12.89 -5.39
CA SER A 207 -8.16 12.68 -4.48
C SER A 207 -6.81 12.92 -5.18
N ALA A 208 -6.65 12.45 -6.42
CA ALA A 208 -5.43 12.69 -7.20
C ALA A 208 -5.25 14.18 -7.53
N ILE A 209 -6.34 14.87 -7.91
CA ILE A 209 -6.34 16.32 -8.13
C ILE A 209 -5.91 17.06 -6.87
N VAL A 210 -6.48 16.71 -5.71
CA VAL A 210 -6.12 17.35 -4.43
C VAL A 210 -4.64 17.20 -4.12
N LEU A 211 -4.05 16.01 -4.33
CA LEU A 211 -2.62 15.80 -4.07
C LEU A 211 -1.71 16.61 -5.01
N ILE A 212 -2.08 16.71 -6.29
CA ILE A 212 -1.29 17.40 -7.33
C ILE A 212 -1.44 18.91 -7.22
N ALA A 213 -2.64 19.40 -6.85
CA ALA A 213 -2.97 20.81 -6.79
C ALA A 213 -2.90 21.42 -5.38
N ARG A 214 -2.46 20.65 -4.37
CA ARG A 214 -2.36 21.14 -2.98
C ARG A 214 -1.48 22.38 -2.92
N ARG A 215 -1.90 23.40 -2.15
CA ARG A 215 -1.11 24.61 -1.92
C ARG A 215 0.01 24.33 -0.94
N THR A 216 1.21 24.83 -1.23
CA THR A 216 2.39 24.70 -0.37
C THR A 216 3.00 26.03 0.05
N ASP A 217 2.54 27.14 -0.53
CA ASP A 217 3.11 28.49 -0.37
C ASP A 217 4.61 28.55 -0.72
N ASP A 218 5.00 27.68 -1.66
CA ASP A 218 6.35 27.53 -2.19
C ASP A 218 6.28 27.54 -3.72
N PRO A 219 6.71 28.63 -4.38
CA PRO A 219 6.63 28.77 -5.83
C PRO A 219 7.38 27.67 -6.60
N SER A 220 8.39 27.04 -5.99
CA SER A 220 9.14 25.95 -6.62
C SER A 220 8.36 24.64 -6.75
N ARG A 221 7.24 24.50 -6.03
CA ARG A 221 6.40 23.29 -6.02
C ARG A 221 4.97 23.55 -6.42
N ASP A 222 4.49 24.77 -6.21
CA ASP A 222 3.12 25.16 -6.49
C ASP A 222 2.85 25.27 -7.99
N ILE A 223 1.80 24.58 -8.44
CA ILE A 223 1.29 24.69 -9.81
C ILE A 223 0.74 26.09 -10.11
N ASP A 224 0.64 26.40 -11.39
CA ASP A 224 0.02 27.62 -11.91
C ASP A 224 -1.40 27.84 -11.35
N ASP A 225 -1.68 29.09 -10.94
CA ASP A 225 -2.91 29.46 -10.25
C ASP A 225 -4.15 29.38 -11.15
N VAL A 226 -4.00 29.53 -12.47
CA VAL A 226 -5.12 29.37 -13.41
C VAL A 226 -5.55 27.90 -13.45
N ILE A 227 -4.60 26.97 -13.53
CA ILE A 227 -4.90 25.52 -13.49
C ILE A 227 -5.50 25.14 -12.14
N ARG A 228 -4.98 25.71 -11.04
CA ARG A 228 -5.50 25.49 -9.69
C ARG A 228 -6.96 25.96 -9.54
N ALA A 229 -7.29 27.13 -10.08
CA ALA A 229 -8.66 27.64 -10.07
C ALA A 229 -9.61 26.72 -10.86
N GLN A 230 -9.17 26.18 -12.00
CA GLN A 230 -9.94 25.18 -12.76
C GLN A 230 -10.16 23.89 -11.95
N ALA A 231 -9.14 23.44 -11.23
CA ALA A 231 -9.26 22.27 -10.35
C ALA A 231 -10.25 22.49 -9.21
N ILE A 232 -10.22 23.66 -8.56
CA ILE A 232 -11.18 24.04 -7.51
C ILE A 232 -12.61 24.03 -8.07
N ALA A 233 -12.85 24.71 -9.20
CA ALA A 233 -14.16 24.75 -9.82
C ALA A 233 -14.68 23.34 -10.16
N ARG A 234 -13.78 22.46 -10.63
CA ARG A 234 -14.13 21.07 -10.95
C ARG A 234 -14.45 20.25 -9.70
N LEU A 235 -13.72 20.41 -8.60
CA LEU A 235 -14.00 19.72 -7.33
C LEU A 235 -15.32 20.20 -6.71
N MET A 236 -15.63 21.50 -6.78
CA MET A 236 -16.92 22.04 -6.32
C MET A 236 -18.09 21.42 -7.10
N ALA A 237 -17.97 21.30 -8.43
CA ALA A 237 -19.00 20.67 -9.27
C ALA A 237 -19.24 19.19 -8.94
N LEU A 238 -18.28 18.50 -8.31
CA LEU A 238 -18.41 17.11 -7.87
C LEU A 238 -18.99 16.97 -6.46
N GLY A 239 -19.23 18.07 -5.75
CA GLY A 239 -19.69 18.05 -4.36
C GLY A 239 -18.64 17.52 -3.40
N ILE A 240 -17.35 17.68 -3.71
CA ILE A 240 -16.26 17.40 -2.74
C ILE A 240 -16.39 18.39 -1.58
N ALA A 241 -16.17 17.91 -0.36
CA ALA A 241 -16.29 18.69 0.86
C ALA A 241 -15.42 19.96 0.83
N GLU A 242 -15.96 21.07 1.34
CA GLU A 242 -15.32 22.38 1.28
C GLU A 242 -13.95 22.37 1.98
N GLU A 243 -13.80 21.62 3.07
CA GLU A 243 -12.55 21.46 3.81
C GLU A 243 -11.45 20.84 2.94
N THR A 244 -11.83 19.92 2.03
CA THR A 244 -10.88 19.30 1.10
C THR A 244 -10.50 20.26 -0.02
N ILE A 245 -11.44 21.11 -0.47
CA ILE A 245 -11.19 22.13 -1.50
C ILE A 245 -10.28 23.23 -0.95
N GLN A 246 -10.41 23.59 0.33
CA GLN A 246 -9.55 24.56 0.99
C GLN A 246 -8.06 24.19 0.93
N LEU A 247 -7.72 22.89 0.85
CA LEU A 247 -6.34 22.42 0.69
C LEU A 247 -5.67 22.90 -0.62
N LEU A 248 -6.45 23.23 -1.64
CA LEU A 248 -5.93 23.79 -2.90
C LEU A 248 -5.73 25.30 -2.80
N SER A 249 -6.52 25.99 -1.97
CA SER A 249 -6.51 27.45 -1.87
C SER A 249 -5.57 27.99 -0.78
N LYS A 250 -5.37 27.23 0.29
CA LYS A 250 -4.57 27.63 1.45
C LYS A 250 -3.61 26.52 1.82
N TYR A 251 -2.40 26.89 2.23
CA TYR A 251 -1.50 25.93 2.84
C TYR A 251 -2.09 25.45 4.17
N VAL A 252 -2.33 24.14 4.26
CA VAL A 252 -2.70 23.46 5.50
C VAL A 252 -1.62 22.40 5.74
N PRO A 253 -0.86 22.48 6.85
CA PRO A 253 0.16 21.49 7.16
C PRO A 253 -0.47 20.10 7.32
N PRO A 254 0.17 19.03 6.81
CA PRO A 254 -0.36 17.68 6.95
C PRO A 254 -0.33 17.24 8.41
N GLU A 255 -1.42 16.63 8.89
CA GLU A 255 -1.40 15.97 10.19
C GLU A 255 -0.72 14.60 10.10
N PRO A 256 -0.12 14.08 11.18
CA PRO A 256 0.46 12.73 11.19
C PRO A 256 -0.53 11.63 10.77
N ALA A 257 -1.83 11.81 11.03
CA ALA A 257 -2.89 10.90 10.59
C ALA A 257 -3.09 10.92 9.06
N ASP A 258 -2.87 12.07 8.41
CA ASP A 258 -2.99 12.22 6.96
C ASP A 258 -1.89 11.45 6.23
N ALA A 259 -0.69 11.38 6.82
CA ALA A 259 0.43 10.62 6.25
C ALA A 259 0.11 9.12 6.14
N VAL A 260 -0.56 8.55 7.15
CA VAL A 260 -0.96 7.13 7.16
C VAL A 260 -2.02 6.86 6.11
N ARG A 261 -3.03 7.74 5.97
CA ARG A 261 -4.07 7.62 4.95
C ARG A 261 -3.49 7.72 3.54
N GLN A 262 -2.64 8.72 3.28
CA GLN A 262 -2.02 8.94 1.98
C GLN A 262 -1.11 7.79 1.52
N LEU A 263 -0.45 7.10 2.46
CA LEU A 263 0.49 6.02 2.15
C LEU A 263 -0.21 4.65 1.94
N PHE A 264 -1.35 4.40 2.60
CA PHE A 264 -1.94 3.05 2.69
C PHE A 264 -3.36 2.90 2.17
N GLU A 265 -4.16 3.96 2.16
CA GLU A 265 -5.57 3.87 1.82
C GLU A 265 -5.80 4.32 0.37
N LEU A 266 -6.45 3.45 -0.42
CA LEU A 266 -7.26 3.93 -1.53
C LEU A 266 -8.47 4.66 -0.90
N PRO A 267 -9.04 5.71 -1.52
CA PRO A 267 -10.23 6.38 -0.99
C PRO A 267 -11.28 5.36 -0.55
N ALA A 268 -11.93 5.60 0.60
CA ALA A 268 -12.69 4.61 1.37
C ALA A 268 -13.70 3.78 0.56
N VAL A 269 -14.24 4.31 -0.55
CA VAL A 269 -15.14 3.61 -1.47
C VAL A 269 -14.46 2.46 -2.24
N VAL A 270 -13.17 2.58 -2.57
CA VAL A 270 -12.40 1.51 -3.24
C VAL A 270 -11.88 0.47 -2.25
N THR A 271 -11.65 0.87 -1.00
CA THR A 271 -11.34 -0.06 0.09
C THR A 271 -12.46 -1.09 0.24
N ARG A 272 -13.73 -0.70 0.08
CA ARG A 272 -14.83 -1.68 0.06
C ARG A 272 -14.71 -2.69 -1.08
N VAL A 273 -14.25 -2.33 -2.28
CA VAL A 273 -14.14 -3.26 -3.41
C VAL A 273 -12.91 -4.17 -3.31
N VAL A 274 -11.78 -3.66 -2.81
CA VAL A 274 -10.57 -4.47 -2.56
C VAL A 274 -10.76 -5.37 -1.34
N GLN A 275 -11.40 -4.86 -0.28
CA GLN A 275 -11.81 -5.65 0.88
C GLN A 275 -12.85 -6.69 0.45
N LEU A 276 -13.85 -6.35 -0.35
CA LEU A 276 -14.79 -7.33 -0.92
C LEU A 276 -14.11 -8.36 -1.82
N GLY A 277 -13.00 -8.04 -2.51
CA GLY A 277 -12.21 -9.02 -3.26
C GLY A 277 -11.44 -9.99 -2.38
N CYS A 278 -10.89 -9.52 -1.25
CA CYS A 278 -10.28 -10.36 -0.22
C CYS A 278 -11.33 -11.15 0.58
N ASP A 279 -12.43 -10.51 0.93
CA ASP A 279 -13.56 -11.08 1.66
C ASP A 279 -14.31 -12.08 0.79
N PHE A 280 -14.39 -11.93 -0.55
CA PHE A 280 -14.96 -12.94 -1.47
C PHE A 280 -14.09 -14.21 -1.51
N PHE A 281 -12.78 -14.07 -1.30
CA PHE A 281 -11.88 -15.21 -1.10
C PHE A 281 -12.09 -15.87 0.28
N GLU A 282 -12.49 -15.11 1.29
CA GLU A 282 -12.84 -15.63 2.63
C GLU A 282 -14.29 -16.17 2.71
N THR A 283 -15.26 -15.60 1.99
CA THR A 283 -16.67 -16.05 1.92
C THR A 283 -16.90 -17.17 0.91
N GLY A 284 -15.99 -17.38 -0.04
CA GLY A 284 -15.89 -18.64 -0.78
C GLY A 284 -15.62 -19.85 0.11
N MET A 285 -15.26 -19.64 1.38
CA MET A 285 -15.22 -20.70 2.41
C MET A 285 -16.52 -20.84 3.22
N ASN A 286 -17.51 -19.94 3.09
CA ASN A 286 -18.74 -19.96 3.90
C ASN A 286 -20.06 -20.03 3.10
N SER A 287 -20.06 -19.82 1.78
CA SER A 287 -21.21 -20.17 0.95
C SER A 287 -20.89 -21.38 0.08
N GLY A 288 -21.18 -22.57 0.61
CA GLY A 288 -21.39 -23.72 -0.24
C GLY A 288 -22.52 -23.38 -1.22
N TYR A 289 -22.22 -23.44 -2.52
CA TYR A 289 -23.20 -23.72 -3.54
C TYR A 289 -24.01 -24.93 -3.06
N GLN A 290 -25.23 -24.67 -2.59
CA GLN A 290 -26.24 -25.71 -2.54
C GLN A 290 -26.55 -26.11 -3.98
N SER A 291 -25.90 -27.17 -4.45
CA SER A 291 -26.56 -28.23 -5.22
C SER A 291 -25.52 -29.23 -5.72
N LYS A 292 -25.87 -30.51 -5.58
CA LYS A 292 -25.18 -31.70 -6.09
C LYS A 292 -23.93 -32.11 -5.30
N LEU A 293 -24.14 -33.00 -4.33
CA LEU A 293 -23.75 -34.41 -4.49
C LEU A 293 -24.40 -35.22 -3.36
N LYS A 294 -25.24 -36.16 -3.77
CA LYS A 294 -25.92 -37.14 -2.91
C LYS A 294 -24.90 -38.05 -2.25
N SER A 295 -25.23 -38.43 -1.00
CA SER A 295 -24.85 -39.64 -0.27
C SER A 295 -23.38 -40.08 -0.34
N VAL A 296 -22.71 -40.12 0.82
CA VAL A 296 -22.29 -41.36 1.49
C VAL A 296 -21.56 -41.00 2.79
N ARG A 297 -22.11 -41.54 3.88
CA ARG A 297 -21.56 -41.81 5.23
C ARG A 297 -20.67 -40.76 5.90
N ARG A 298 -21.31 -40.07 6.85
CA ARG A 298 -20.77 -39.64 8.15
C ARG A 298 -20.12 -40.85 8.85
N GLU A 299 -18.89 -40.66 9.32
CA GLU A 299 -18.24 -41.26 10.51
C GLU A 299 -16.73 -41.35 10.28
N THR A 300 -15.99 -40.25 10.59
CA THR A 300 -14.58 -40.29 11.08
C THR A 300 -13.91 -38.91 11.31
N ALA A 301 -14.60 -37.78 11.10
CA ALA A 301 -13.99 -36.45 11.26
C ALA A 301 -14.12 -35.84 12.68
N ALA A 302 -14.06 -36.66 13.74
CA ALA A 302 -14.17 -36.21 15.14
C ALA A 302 -12.90 -36.43 15.99
N ILE A 303 -11.75 -36.78 15.38
CA ILE A 303 -10.54 -37.13 16.17
C ILE A 303 -9.33 -36.21 15.95
N PHE A 304 -9.33 -35.23 15.02
CA PHE A 304 -8.09 -34.51 14.69
C PHE A 304 -7.92 -33.09 15.23
N ILE A 305 -8.80 -32.62 16.13
CA ILE A 305 -8.70 -31.25 16.72
C ILE A 305 -8.03 -31.23 18.10
N CYS A 306 -7.56 -32.36 18.65
CA CYS A 306 -7.09 -32.43 20.05
C CYS A 306 -5.59 -32.76 20.29
N SER A 307 -4.67 -32.51 19.34
CA SER A 307 -3.24 -32.88 19.53
C SER A 307 -2.19 -31.78 19.34
N ILE A 308 -2.54 -30.48 19.28
CA ILE A 308 -1.53 -29.39 19.26
C ILE A 308 -1.89 -28.28 20.26
N VAL A 309 -2.49 -28.64 21.39
CA VAL A 309 -2.59 -27.77 22.57
C VAL A 309 -2.49 -28.67 23.80
N LEU A 310 -1.27 -29.05 24.19
CA LEU A 310 -0.82 -29.45 25.53
C LEU A 310 0.51 -30.21 25.39
N THR A 311 1.60 -29.46 25.33
CA THR A 311 2.92 -29.86 25.86
C THR A 311 3.83 -28.64 25.76
N GLY A 312 4.20 -28.08 26.91
CA GLY A 312 5.21 -27.03 27.00
C GLY A 312 4.71 -25.65 27.44
N PHE A 313 3.83 -25.55 28.44
CA PHE A 313 3.79 -24.38 29.33
C PHE A 313 3.11 -24.74 30.66
N SER A 314 3.82 -25.50 31.50
CA SER A 314 3.55 -25.59 32.94
C SER A 314 4.84 -26.00 33.65
N ALA A 315 5.56 -25.00 34.16
CA ALA A 315 6.38 -25.11 35.37
C ALA A 315 6.83 -23.71 35.79
N ASN A 316 6.49 -23.37 37.03
CA ASN A 316 7.08 -22.33 37.88
C ASN A 316 6.59 -20.88 37.75
N VAL A 317 5.39 -20.61 38.30
CA VAL A 317 5.21 -19.46 39.22
C VAL A 317 4.21 -19.85 40.31
N THR A 318 4.70 -20.34 41.45
CA THR A 318 4.10 -20.15 42.78
C THR A 318 5.17 -20.35 43.85
N ASN A 319 5.26 -19.36 44.76
CA ASN A 319 5.94 -19.32 46.06
C ASN A 319 7.38 -18.76 46.12
N ALA A 320 7.48 -17.43 46.15
CA ALA A 320 8.00 -16.63 47.28
C ALA A 320 7.66 -15.16 47.06
#